data_AF-A0A9Q0JTL7-F1
#
_entry.id   AF-A0A9Q0JTL7-F1
#
_cell.length_a   1.000
_cell.length_b   1.000
_cell.length_c   1.000
_cell.angle_alpha   90.00
_cell.angle_beta   90.00
_cell.angle_gamma   90.00
#
_symmetry.space_group_name_H-M   'P 1'
#
loop_
_entity.id
_entity.type
_entity.pdbx_description
1 polymer ?
#
loop_
_entity_poly.entity_id
_entity_poly.type
_entity_poly.pdbx_seq_one_letter_code
_entity_poly.pdbx_strand_id
1 'polypeptide(L)'
;MLSLIAARELEQKKQRNQERIDNNRETIEDALRKLEEYRDKGEMSEIGYYDAFKLQTEQEDYHANVTRLKLAGIWDEIIGLLRRYELPDEFECREEWVELGTRFRCLMEPLDIANYYRFSTDKDTGPYMKPEDGSGPRPSRYRYPQRWLEHVNRKPTGYIDSCFRFEVEDLRIRIHTSNQKQNRDAAFEKVKDRVLKLEEYVLQWVEEEKLRRDLFFKKSTFVKWRWELPERHRMKSGIATLMGGKGNEPAFFS
;
A
#
# COMPACT_ATOMS: atom_id res chain seq x y z
N MET A 1 7.39 45.25 -18.28
CA MET A 1 8.69 44.61 -18.61
C MET A 1 9.18 43.73 -17.46
N LEU A 2 9.28 44.23 -16.22
CA LEU A 2 9.71 43.44 -15.05
C LEU A 2 8.89 42.15 -14.81
N SER A 3 7.56 42.22 -14.96
CA SER A 3 6.68 41.05 -14.77
C SER A 3 6.93 39.92 -15.76
N LEU A 4 7.31 40.25 -17.00
CA LEU A 4 7.64 39.25 -18.03
C LEU A 4 8.99 38.58 -17.76
N ILE A 5 9.96 39.35 -17.26
CA ILE A 5 11.28 38.83 -16.88
C ILE A 5 11.12 37.86 -15.69
N ALA A 6 10.38 38.25 -14.66
CA ALA A 6 10.11 37.40 -13.50
C ALA A 6 9.38 36.11 -13.88
N ALA A 7 8.39 36.18 -14.78
CA ALA A 7 7.70 35.00 -15.30
C ALA A 7 8.66 34.05 -16.05
N ARG A 8 9.56 34.60 -16.87
CA ARG A 8 10.59 33.81 -17.57
C ARG A 8 11.57 33.14 -16.62
N GLU A 9 12.03 33.85 -15.59
CA GLU A 9 12.94 33.31 -14.58
C GLU A 9 12.30 32.18 -13.77
N LEU A 10 11.01 32.32 -13.44
CA LEU A 10 10.24 31.27 -12.78
C LEU A 10 10.16 30.01 -13.64
N GLU A 11 9.88 30.15 -14.93
CA GLU A 11 9.79 29.01 -15.86
C GLU A 11 11.15 28.30 -16.01
N GLN A 12 12.24 29.06 -16.13
CA GLN A 12 13.60 28.49 -16.13
C GLN A 12 13.93 27.77 -14.82
N LYS A 13 13.44 28.25 -13.68
CA LYS A 13 13.59 27.56 -12.40
C LYS A 13 12.81 26.24 -12.39
N LYS A 14 11.58 26.20 -12.92
CA LYS A 14 10.80 24.95 -13.07
C LYS A 14 11.54 23.92 -13.92
N GLN A 15 12.11 24.34 -15.06
CA GLN A 15 12.89 23.45 -15.94
C GLN A 15 14.13 22.88 -15.23
N ARG A 16 14.92 23.72 -14.55
CA ARG A 16 16.08 23.24 -13.77
C ARG A 16 15.70 22.27 -12.65
N ASN A 17 14.58 22.51 -11.99
CA ASN A 17 14.07 21.61 -10.96
C ASN A 17 13.66 20.25 -11.56
N GLN A 18 13.03 20.27 -12.73
CA GLN A 18 12.65 19.05 -13.45
C GLN A 18 13.89 18.25 -13.86
N GLU A 19 14.91 18.87 -14.46
CA GLU A 19 16.18 18.20 -14.81
C GLU A 19 16.81 17.52 -13.58
N ARG A 20 16.82 18.21 -12.44
CA ARG A 20 17.33 17.67 -11.17
C ARG A 20 16.53 16.46 -10.69
N ILE A 21 15.21 16.48 -10.82
CA ILE A 21 14.34 15.36 -10.43
C ILE A 21 14.48 14.19 -11.42
N ASP A 22 14.59 14.46 -12.71
CA ASP A 22 14.81 13.46 -13.74
C ASP A 22 16.14 12.72 -13.51
N ASN A 23 17.17 13.40 -13.02
CA ASN A 23 18.44 12.77 -12.60
C ASN A 23 18.28 11.83 -11.39
N ASN A 24 17.25 11.97 -10.56
CA ASN A 24 16.98 11.04 -9.45
C ASN A 24 16.32 9.72 -9.93
N ARG A 25 15.85 9.65 -11.18
CA ARG A 25 15.09 8.50 -11.69
C ARG A 25 15.84 7.18 -11.56
N GLU A 26 17.10 7.14 -11.98
CA GLU A 26 17.94 5.93 -11.87
C GLU A 26 18.08 5.49 -10.41
N THR A 27 18.27 6.43 -9.50
CA THR A 27 18.33 6.15 -8.06
C THR A 27 17.01 5.59 -7.51
N ILE A 28 15.87 6.09 -7.99
CA ILE A 28 14.56 5.57 -7.61
C ILE A 28 14.40 4.14 -8.16
N GLU A 29 14.71 3.92 -9.43
CA GLU A 29 14.60 2.61 -10.09
C GLU A 29 15.49 1.55 -9.43
N ASP A 30 16.73 1.89 -9.08
CA ASP A 30 17.65 1.04 -8.32
C ASP A 30 17.09 0.65 -6.95
N ALA A 31 16.52 1.62 -6.23
CA ALA A 31 15.94 1.37 -4.93
C ALA A 31 14.66 0.51 -5.03
N LEU A 32 13.83 0.73 -6.05
CA LEU A 32 12.64 -0.10 -6.30
C LEU A 32 13.03 -1.54 -6.65
N ARG A 33 14.06 -1.74 -7.48
CA ARG A 33 14.60 -3.07 -7.81
C ARG A 33 15.05 -3.83 -6.56
N LYS A 34 15.73 -3.17 -5.61
CA LYS A 34 16.09 -3.78 -4.32
C LYS A 34 14.87 -4.19 -3.49
N LEU A 35 13.80 -3.39 -3.52
CA LEU A 35 12.55 -3.74 -2.83
C LEU A 35 11.79 -4.87 -3.52
N GLU A 36 11.88 -4.98 -4.84
CA GLU A 36 11.36 -6.14 -5.59
C GLU A 36 12.11 -7.41 -5.23
N GLU A 37 13.44 -7.38 -5.21
CA GLU A 37 14.26 -8.51 -4.77
C GLU A 37 13.91 -8.93 -3.33
N TYR A 38 13.72 -7.96 -2.43
CA TYR A 38 13.25 -8.24 -1.07
C TYR A 38 11.86 -8.89 -1.06
N ARG A 39 10.92 -8.37 -1.86
CA ARG A 39 9.57 -8.94 -1.99
C ARG A 39 9.61 -10.37 -2.53
N ASP A 40 10.40 -10.62 -3.56
CA ASP A 40 10.51 -11.92 -4.22
C ASP A 40 11.17 -12.96 -3.30
N LYS A 41 12.20 -12.57 -2.52
CA LYS A 41 12.73 -13.41 -1.43
C LYS A 41 11.67 -13.72 -0.37
N GLY A 42 10.81 -12.75 -0.08
CA GLY A 42 9.67 -12.93 0.82
C GLY A 42 8.69 -14.00 0.34
N GLU A 43 8.51 -14.18 -0.97
CA GLU A 43 7.69 -15.28 -1.52
C GLU A 43 8.31 -16.66 -1.31
N MET A 44 9.64 -16.75 -1.15
CA MET A 44 10.32 -18.00 -0.80
C MET A 44 10.20 -18.34 0.69
N SER A 45 9.70 -17.40 1.50
CA SER A 45 9.48 -17.59 2.94
C SER A 45 8.02 -17.98 3.22
N GLU A 46 7.74 -18.73 4.29
CA GLU A 46 6.35 -19.07 4.65
C GLU A 46 5.54 -17.89 5.24
N ILE A 47 6.10 -16.69 5.32
CA ILE A 47 5.50 -15.54 6.01
C ILE A 47 5.10 -14.41 5.06
N GLY A 48 5.82 -14.23 3.96
CA GLY A 48 5.60 -13.14 3.01
C GLY A 48 6.30 -11.84 3.42
N TYR A 49 6.62 -10.99 2.44
CA TYR A 49 7.51 -9.84 2.64
C TYR A 49 6.92 -8.77 3.58
N TYR A 50 5.62 -8.53 3.53
CA TYR A 50 4.97 -7.54 4.40
C TYR A 50 5.01 -7.95 5.86
N ASP A 51 4.68 -9.21 6.15
CA ASP A 51 4.65 -9.75 7.50
C ASP A 51 6.08 -9.90 8.05
N ALA A 52 7.04 -10.33 7.22
CA ALA A 52 8.47 -10.29 7.55
C ALA A 52 8.93 -8.86 7.89
N PHE A 53 8.63 -7.89 7.02
CA PHE A 53 8.97 -6.49 7.24
C PHE A 53 8.31 -5.91 8.48
N LYS A 54 7.07 -6.30 8.81
CA LYS A 54 6.40 -5.86 10.03
C LYS A 54 7.13 -6.38 11.27
N LEU A 55 7.66 -7.60 11.24
CA LEU A 55 8.43 -8.21 12.33
C LEU A 55 9.86 -7.68 12.43
N GLN A 56 10.53 -7.35 11.32
CA GLN A 56 11.95 -6.96 11.22
C GLN A 56 12.87 -7.85 12.06
N THR A 57 12.92 -9.13 11.73
CA THR A 57 13.77 -10.10 12.43
C THR A 57 15.08 -10.35 11.69
N GLU A 58 15.07 -10.25 10.36
CA GLU A 58 16.21 -10.55 9.52
C GLU A 58 16.93 -9.28 9.05
N GLN A 59 18.23 -9.40 8.72
CA GLN A 59 19.06 -8.27 8.29
C GLN A 59 18.48 -7.59 7.02
N GLU A 60 17.90 -8.38 6.12
CA GLU A 60 17.24 -7.94 4.91
C GLU A 60 16.07 -7.00 5.19
N ASP A 61 15.32 -7.22 6.28
CA ASP A 61 14.19 -6.37 6.67
C ASP A 61 14.67 -4.94 7.02
N TYR A 62 15.81 -4.85 7.71
CA TYR A 62 16.45 -3.57 8.03
C TYR A 62 16.96 -2.88 6.77
N HIS A 63 17.55 -3.62 5.83
CA HIS A 63 18.00 -3.08 4.54
C HIS A 63 16.83 -2.57 3.68
N ALA A 64 15.71 -3.30 3.67
CA ALA A 64 14.47 -2.84 3.04
C ALA A 64 13.97 -1.55 3.70
N ASN A 65 14.05 -1.44 5.03
CA ASN A 65 13.60 -0.25 5.76
C ASN A 65 14.47 0.98 5.48
N VAL A 66 15.80 0.81 5.37
CA VAL A 66 16.72 1.89 4.95
C VAL A 66 16.39 2.35 3.53
N THR A 67 16.16 1.40 2.61
CA THR A 67 15.79 1.69 1.22
C THR A 67 14.46 2.44 1.16
N ARG A 68 13.48 2.03 1.98
CA ARG A 68 12.19 2.71 2.15
C ARG A 68 12.36 4.16 2.60
N LEU A 69 13.19 4.42 3.61
CA LEU A 69 13.45 5.79 4.09
C LEU A 69 14.11 6.68 3.01
N LYS A 70 15.07 6.12 2.25
CA LYS A 70 15.70 6.85 1.13
C LYS A 70 14.66 7.24 0.07
N LEU A 71 13.82 6.30 -0.34
CA LEU A 71 12.75 6.56 -1.32
C LEU A 71 11.72 7.56 -0.80
N ALA A 72 11.33 7.48 0.47
CA ALA A 72 10.42 8.44 1.08
C ALA A 72 10.97 9.88 0.98
N GLY A 73 12.26 10.09 1.27
CA GLY A 73 12.89 11.41 1.16
C GLY A 73 12.87 11.98 -0.26
N ILE A 74 13.19 11.16 -1.26
CA ILE A 74 13.18 11.59 -2.68
C ILE A 74 11.75 11.97 -3.11
N TRP A 75 10.77 11.13 -2.83
CA TRP A 75 9.38 11.39 -3.22
C TRP A 75 8.77 12.57 -2.45
N ASP A 76 9.07 12.72 -1.16
CA ASP A 76 8.59 13.88 -0.38
C ASP A 76 9.18 15.20 -0.91
N GLU A 77 10.41 15.21 -1.43
CA GLU A 77 10.98 16.36 -2.14
C GLU A 77 10.19 16.68 -3.42
N ILE A 78 9.93 15.67 -4.27
CA ILE A 78 9.16 15.82 -5.52
C ILE A 78 7.78 16.41 -5.23
N ILE A 79 7.05 15.83 -4.26
CA ILE A 79 5.73 16.34 -3.85
C ILE A 79 5.82 17.74 -3.25
N GLY A 80 6.90 18.04 -2.53
CA GLY A 80 7.17 19.38 -2.02
C GLY A 80 7.30 20.43 -3.13
N LEU A 81 7.99 20.10 -4.22
CA LEU A 81 8.16 20.98 -5.38
C LEU A 81 6.84 21.19 -6.12
N LEU A 82 6.03 20.14 -6.31
CA LEU A 82 4.70 20.25 -6.90
C LEU A 82 3.78 21.18 -6.10
N ARG A 83 3.74 21.01 -4.77
CA ARG A 83 2.92 21.85 -3.89
C ARG A 83 3.28 23.34 -3.94
N ARG A 84 4.53 23.65 -4.24
CA ARG A 84 5.01 25.03 -4.38
C ARG A 84 4.94 25.56 -5.82
N TYR A 85 4.35 24.79 -6.75
CA TYR A 85 4.30 25.12 -8.17
C TYR A 85 5.71 25.36 -8.76
N GLU A 86 6.70 24.60 -8.29
CA GLU A 86 8.10 24.71 -8.67
C GLU A 86 8.52 23.67 -9.73
N LEU A 87 7.55 22.96 -10.31
CA LEU A 87 7.70 22.07 -11.45
C LEU A 87 6.80 22.51 -12.60
N PRO A 88 7.09 22.09 -13.84
CA PRO A 88 6.22 22.35 -14.97
C PRO A 88 4.85 21.71 -14.79
N ASP A 89 3.82 22.38 -15.33
CA ASP A 89 2.42 22.02 -15.10
C ASP A 89 2.08 20.64 -15.70
N GLU A 90 2.82 20.22 -16.73
CA GLU A 90 2.65 18.92 -17.40
C GLU A 90 3.31 17.75 -16.65
N PHE A 91 4.10 18.02 -15.59
CA PHE A 91 4.89 16.99 -14.90
C PHE A 91 4.04 15.81 -14.41
N GLU A 92 2.86 16.09 -13.84
CA GLU A 92 1.94 15.08 -13.29
C GLU A 92 1.31 14.17 -14.37
N CYS A 93 1.44 14.53 -15.66
CA CYS A 93 0.90 13.76 -16.79
C CYS A 93 1.98 13.03 -17.59
N ARG A 94 3.26 13.17 -17.23
CA ARG A 94 4.37 12.47 -17.89
C ARG A 94 4.27 10.98 -17.63
N GLU A 95 4.09 10.19 -18.69
CA GLU A 95 3.85 8.74 -18.63
C GLU A 95 4.90 8.03 -17.78
N GLU A 96 6.18 8.38 -17.96
CA GLU A 96 7.29 7.80 -17.22
C GLU A 96 7.20 8.02 -15.69
N TRP A 97 6.67 9.17 -15.27
CA TRP A 97 6.51 9.50 -13.84
C TRP A 97 5.23 8.89 -13.27
N VAL A 98 4.19 8.74 -14.09
CA VAL A 98 2.95 8.03 -13.73
C VAL A 98 3.24 6.55 -13.49
N GLU A 99 3.98 5.91 -14.39
CA GLU A 99 4.41 4.51 -14.26
C GLU A 99 5.34 4.32 -13.06
N LEU A 100 6.38 5.15 -12.94
CA LEU A 100 7.34 5.07 -11.83
C LEU A 100 6.65 5.29 -10.48
N GLY A 101 5.76 6.28 -10.39
CA GLY A 101 4.98 6.57 -9.20
C GLY A 101 4.00 5.45 -8.84
N THR A 102 3.43 4.79 -9.85
CA THR A 102 2.55 3.62 -9.66
C THR A 102 3.33 2.43 -9.11
N ARG A 103 4.47 2.09 -9.72
CA ARG A 103 5.36 1.02 -9.25
C ARG A 103 5.88 1.31 -7.84
N PHE A 104 6.30 2.54 -7.59
CA PHE A 104 6.70 3.02 -6.27
C PHE A 104 5.61 2.77 -5.24
N ARG A 105 4.38 3.23 -5.48
CA ARG A 105 3.26 3.06 -4.54
C ARG A 105 2.97 1.58 -4.28
N CYS A 106 2.91 0.74 -5.31
CA CYS A 106 2.61 -0.69 -5.15
C CYS A 106 3.66 -1.43 -4.30
N LEU A 107 4.92 -1.03 -4.35
CA LEU A 107 5.99 -1.66 -3.55
C LEU A 107 6.12 -1.07 -2.15
N MET A 108 6.09 0.26 -2.05
CA MET A 108 6.46 0.98 -0.83
C MET A 108 5.32 1.16 0.16
N GLU A 109 4.11 1.44 -0.32
CA GLU A 109 2.98 1.73 0.56
C GLU A 109 2.62 0.53 1.46
N PRO A 110 2.66 -0.74 0.99
CA PRO A 110 2.57 -1.90 1.88
C PRO A 110 3.59 -1.87 3.03
N LEU A 111 4.84 -1.48 2.78
CA LEU A 111 5.88 -1.43 3.80
C LEU A 111 5.66 -0.28 4.79
N ASP A 112 5.17 0.86 4.32
CA ASP A 112 4.78 1.98 5.19
C ASP A 112 3.56 1.62 6.06
N ILE A 113 2.60 0.85 5.53
CA ILE A 113 1.47 0.31 6.29
C ILE A 113 1.97 -0.69 7.34
N ALA A 114 2.87 -1.60 6.98
CA ALA A 114 3.50 -2.53 7.93
C ALA A 114 4.21 -1.77 9.06
N ASN A 115 5.00 -0.75 8.72
CA ASN A 115 5.68 0.08 9.69
C ASN A 115 4.70 0.85 10.59
N TYR A 116 3.60 1.36 10.01
CA TYR A 116 2.55 2.05 10.76
C TYR A 116 1.93 1.11 11.81
N TYR A 117 1.47 -0.07 11.40
CA TYR A 117 0.82 -1.03 12.30
C TYR A 117 1.80 -1.85 13.16
N ARG A 118 3.11 -1.77 12.92
CA ARG A 118 4.14 -2.30 13.83
C ARG A 118 4.21 -1.51 15.13
N PHE A 119 4.10 -0.19 15.04
CA PHE A 119 4.25 0.73 16.19
C PHE A 119 2.94 1.32 16.70
N SER A 120 1.86 1.23 15.93
CA SER A 120 0.54 1.67 16.39
C SER A 120 0.09 0.76 17.54
N THR A 121 -0.02 1.33 18.74
CA THR A 121 -0.84 0.71 19.79
C THR A 121 -2.29 0.83 19.33
N ASP A 122 -3.04 -0.27 19.37
CA ASP A 122 -4.38 -0.44 18.77
C ASP A 122 -5.44 0.62 19.12
N LYS A 123 -5.14 1.60 20.00
CA LYS A 123 -6.11 2.57 20.53
C LYS A 123 -5.78 4.05 20.31
N ASP A 124 -4.51 4.44 20.13
CA ASP A 124 -4.13 5.86 20.24
C ASP A 124 -3.78 6.53 18.90
N THR A 125 -3.34 5.77 17.89
CA THR A 125 -2.83 6.33 16.62
C THR A 125 -3.93 6.55 15.56
N GLY A 126 -5.08 5.88 15.71
CA GLY A 126 -6.17 5.90 14.72
C GLY A 126 -5.85 5.07 13.47
N PRO A 127 -6.76 5.02 12.48
CA PRO A 127 -6.55 4.24 11.28
C PRO A 127 -5.56 4.93 10.33
N TYR A 128 -4.77 4.15 9.57
CA TYR A 128 -3.83 4.68 8.56
C TYR A 128 -4.54 5.57 7.52
N MET A 129 -5.78 5.21 7.20
CA MET A 129 -6.70 5.97 6.38
C MET A 129 -8.11 5.78 6.92
N LYS A 130 -8.94 6.83 6.91
CA LYS A 130 -10.35 6.72 7.25
C LYS A 130 -11.11 6.14 6.05
N PRO A 131 -11.88 5.05 6.22
CA PRO A 131 -12.63 4.46 5.13
C PRO A 131 -13.67 5.40 4.51
N GLU A 132 -14.16 6.37 5.26
CA GLU A 132 -15.27 7.24 4.87
C GLU A 132 -14.83 8.34 3.88
N ASP A 133 -13.66 8.93 4.10
CA ASP A 133 -13.20 10.11 3.36
C ASP A 133 -11.74 10.03 2.85
N GLY A 134 -11.02 8.93 3.13
CA GLY A 134 -9.61 8.77 2.75
C GLY A 134 -8.64 9.68 3.53
N SER A 135 -9.10 10.41 4.54
CA SER A 135 -8.27 11.25 5.40
C SER A 135 -7.44 10.38 6.36
N GLY A 136 -6.38 10.94 6.95
CA GLY A 136 -5.51 10.19 7.87
C GLY A 136 -4.02 10.36 7.57
N PRO A 137 -3.15 9.67 8.32
CA PRO A 137 -1.70 9.82 8.26
C PRO A 137 -1.06 9.29 6.98
N ARG A 138 -1.83 8.66 6.08
CA ARG A 138 -1.39 8.24 4.75
C ARG A 138 -0.55 9.34 4.07
N PRO A 139 0.74 9.10 3.75
CA PRO A 139 1.62 10.11 3.16
C PRO A 139 1.16 10.62 1.79
N SER A 140 1.47 11.88 1.49
CA SER A 140 1.05 12.52 0.23
C SER A 140 1.77 11.98 -1.00
N ARG A 141 2.99 11.45 -0.81
CA ARG A 141 3.74 10.69 -1.83
C ARG A 141 3.02 9.46 -2.38
N TYR A 142 1.96 8.96 -1.73
CA TYR A 142 1.10 7.91 -2.29
C TYR A 142 -0.18 8.47 -2.93
N ARG A 143 -0.73 9.54 -2.36
CA ARG A 143 -1.94 10.20 -2.88
C ARG A 143 -1.73 10.83 -4.26
N TYR A 144 -0.57 11.45 -4.48
CA TYR A 144 -0.26 12.12 -5.75
C TYR A 144 -0.13 11.12 -6.90
N PRO A 145 0.77 10.12 -6.86
CA PRO A 145 0.85 9.10 -7.91
C PRO A 145 -0.46 8.33 -8.15
N GLN A 146 -1.25 8.07 -7.10
CA GLN A 146 -2.59 7.51 -7.28
C GLN A 146 -3.46 8.43 -8.14
N ARG A 147 -3.53 9.73 -7.83
CA ARG A 147 -4.32 10.71 -8.60
C ARG A 147 -3.81 10.86 -10.03
N TRP A 148 -2.50 10.82 -10.25
CA TRP A 148 -1.92 10.89 -11.60
C TRP A 148 -2.41 9.72 -12.46
N LEU A 149 -2.33 8.50 -11.91
CA LEU A 149 -2.81 7.29 -12.58
C LEU A 149 -4.33 7.33 -12.84
N GLU A 150 -5.12 7.79 -11.86
CA GLU A 150 -6.57 7.95 -11.98
C GLU A 150 -6.95 8.95 -13.08
N HIS A 151 -6.20 10.05 -13.15
CA HIS A 151 -6.40 11.10 -14.15
C HIS A 151 -6.10 10.58 -15.55
N VAL A 152 -4.94 9.95 -15.75
CA VAL A 152 -4.54 9.38 -17.06
C VAL A 152 -5.51 8.30 -17.51
N ASN A 153 -5.93 7.40 -16.61
CA ASN A 153 -6.87 6.32 -16.93
C ASN A 153 -8.34 6.77 -16.99
N ARG A 154 -8.66 8.01 -16.59
CA ARG A 154 -10.02 8.56 -16.48
C ARG A 154 -10.97 7.68 -15.65
N LYS A 155 -10.43 6.93 -14.69
CA LYS A 155 -11.19 6.05 -13.81
C LYS A 155 -10.53 6.01 -12.43
N PRO A 156 -11.32 5.95 -11.33
CA PRO A 156 -10.77 5.64 -10.02
C PRO A 156 -10.06 4.30 -10.10
N THR A 157 -8.88 4.19 -9.50
CA THR A 157 -8.12 2.95 -9.60
C THR A 157 -8.60 1.90 -8.58
N GLY A 158 -9.68 2.20 -7.84
CA GLY A 158 -10.25 1.31 -6.81
C GLY A 158 -9.36 1.19 -5.57
N TYR A 159 -9.68 0.22 -4.70
CA TYR A 159 -8.80 -0.22 -3.60
C TYR A 159 -7.59 -0.94 -4.18
N ILE A 160 -6.73 -0.27 -4.96
CA ILE A 160 -5.54 -0.91 -5.53
C ILE A 160 -4.74 -1.62 -4.42
N ASP A 161 -4.23 -2.80 -4.73
CA ASP A 161 -3.24 -3.66 -4.06
C ASP A 161 -2.43 -3.02 -2.90
N SER A 162 -1.95 -1.78 -3.06
CA SER A 162 -1.18 -1.09 -2.02
C SER A 162 -1.92 -0.81 -0.72
N CYS A 163 -3.22 -0.49 -0.75
CA CYS A 163 -4.02 -0.15 0.44
C CYS A 163 -4.84 -1.32 0.99
N PHE A 164 -4.89 -2.45 0.26
CA PHE A 164 -5.61 -3.64 0.71
C PHE A 164 -5.16 -4.09 2.11
N ARG A 165 -3.85 -4.06 2.37
CA ARG A 165 -3.28 -4.46 3.65
C ARG A 165 -3.71 -3.57 4.81
N PHE A 166 -3.94 -2.28 4.54
CA PHE A 166 -4.52 -1.38 5.53
C PHE A 166 -5.95 -1.80 5.91
N GLU A 167 -6.78 -2.14 4.94
CA GLU A 167 -8.18 -2.53 5.19
C GLU A 167 -8.23 -3.80 6.07
N VAL A 168 -7.36 -4.78 5.80
CA VAL A 168 -7.21 -5.99 6.63
C VAL A 168 -6.84 -5.64 8.07
N GLU A 169 -5.83 -4.78 8.28
CA GLU A 169 -5.38 -4.39 9.62
C GLU A 169 -6.47 -3.61 10.39
N ASP A 170 -7.12 -2.64 9.74
CA ASP A 170 -8.19 -1.85 10.37
C ASP A 170 -9.40 -2.73 10.74
N LEU A 171 -9.84 -3.63 9.86
CA LEU A 171 -10.91 -4.57 10.16
C LEU A 171 -10.53 -5.51 11.31
N ARG A 172 -9.29 -6.01 11.32
CA ARG A 172 -8.77 -6.86 12.38
C ARG A 172 -8.84 -6.17 13.74
N ILE A 173 -8.35 -4.94 13.85
CA ILE A 173 -8.35 -4.14 15.09
C ILE A 173 -9.78 -3.85 15.56
N ARG A 174 -10.69 -3.47 14.65
CA ARG A 174 -12.09 -3.17 14.98
C ARG A 174 -12.85 -4.39 15.50
N ILE A 175 -12.58 -5.56 14.94
CA ILE A 175 -13.18 -6.81 15.41
C ILE A 175 -12.60 -7.23 16.77
N HIS A 176 -11.30 -6.96 17.01
CA HIS A 176 -10.58 -7.38 18.21
C HIS A 176 -10.45 -6.31 19.30
N THR A 177 -11.30 -5.28 19.27
CA THR A 177 -11.29 -4.22 20.29
C THR A 177 -11.63 -4.74 21.71
N SER A 178 -12.23 -5.93 21.83
CA SER A 178 -12.55 -6.58 23.10
C SER A 178 -12.19 -8.08 23.09
N ASN A 179 -11.71 -8.58 24.23
CA ASN A 179 -11.43 -10.01 24.43
C ASN A 179 -12.70 -10.85 24.62
N GLN A 180 -13.85 -10.23 24.88
CA GLN A 180 -15.12 -10.94 25.08
C GLN A 180 -15.76 -11.30 23.73
N LYS A 181 -16.09 -12.58 23.53
CA LYS A 181 -16.67 -13.09 22.27
C LYS A 181 -17.94 -12.35 21.84
N GLN A 182 -18.86 -12.08 22.77
CA GLN A 182 -20.12 -11.37 22.48
C GLN A 182 -19.87 -9.95 21.92
N ASN A 183 -18.86 -9.25 22.47
CA ASN A 183 -18.47 -7.93 21.99
C ASN A 183 -17.79 -8.01 20.61
N ARG A 184 -17.04 -9.07 20.31
CA ARG A 184 -16.45 -9.29 18.98
C ARG A 184 -17.50 -9.58 17.92
N ASP A 185 -18.51 -10.39 18.23
CA ASP A 185 -19.62 -10.64 17.32
C ASP A 185 -20.39 -9.35 17.01
N ALA A 186 -20.67 -8.54 18.03
CA ALA A 186 -21.29 -7.23 17.85
C ALA A 186 -20.40 -6.25 17.06
N ALA A 187 -19.09 -6.26 17.29
CA ALA A 187 -18.13 -5.45 16.53
C ALA A 187 -18.03 -5.89 15.07
N PHE A 188 -18.05 -7.20 14.81
CA PHE A 188 -18.07 -7.76 13.45
C PHE A 188 -19.30 -7.30 12.68
N GLU A 189 -20.50 -7.37 13.26
CA GLU A 189 -21.70 -6.91 12.55
C GLU A 189 -21.63 -5.44 12.14
N LYS A 190 -20.90 -4.58 12.88
CA LYS A 190 -20.69 -3.16 12.50
C LYS A 190 -19.78 -2.98 11.28
N VAL A 191 -18.90 -3.94 10.99
CA VAL A 191 -17.93 -3.86 9.89
C VAL A 191 -18.18 -4.90 8.80
N LYS A 192 -19.24 -5.69 8.91
CA LYS A 192 -19.56 -6.83 8.04
C LYS A 192 -19.62 -6.46 6.56
N ASP A 193 -20.24 -5.33 6.22
CA ASP A 193 -20.33 -4.88 4.83
C ASP A 193 -18.95 -4.58 4.23
N ARG A 194 -18.03 -4.05 5.04
CA ARG A 194 -16.63 -3.82 4.63
C ARG A 194 -15.88 -5.14 4.45
N VAL A 195 -16.11 -6.11 5.34
CA VAL A 195 -15.55 -7.47 5.20
C VAL A 195 -16.03 -8.10 3.89
N LEU A 196 -17.33 -8.08 3.61
CA LEU A 196 -17.90 -8.64 2.38
C LEU A 196 -17.34 -7.96 1.12
N LYS A 197 -17.24 -6.63 1.14
CA LYS A 197 -16.64 -5.87 0.04
C LYS A 197 -15.16 -6.20 -0.18
N LEU A 198 -14.41 -6.39 0.91
CA LEU A 198 -13.01 -6.83 0.84
C LEU A 198 -12.89 -8.24 0.25
N GLU A 199 -13.78 -9.16 0.64
CA GLU A 199 -13.82 -10.52 0.08
C GLU A 199 -14.13 -10.51 -1.42
N GLU A 200 -15.08 -9.68 -1.87
CA GLU A 200 -15.40 -9.49 -3.29
C GLU A 200 -14.19 -8.99 -4.08
N TYR A 201 -13.48 -7.98 -3.58
CA TYR A 201 -12.26 -7.49 -4.22
C TYR A 201 -11.16 -8.55 -4.28
N VAL A 202 -10.97 -9.31 -3.21
CA VAL A 202 -9.97 -10.39 -3.20
C VAL A 202 -10.30 -11.43 -4.27
N LEU A 203 -11.56 -11.86 -4.37
CA LEU A 203 -11.98 -12.82 -5.40
C LEU A 203 -11.72 -12.29 -6.82
N GLN A 204 -12.12 -11.04 -7.08
CA GLN A 204 -11.86 -10.39 -8.37
C GLN A 204 -10.36 -10.34 -8.68
N TRP A 205 -9.51 -9.99 -7.72
CA TRP A 205 -8.06 -9.90 -7.97
C TRP A 205 -7.37 -11.25 -8.07
N VAL A 206 -7.93 -12.31 -7.47
CA VAL A 206 -7.47 -13.68 -7.75
C VAL A 206 -7.80 -14.05 -9.19
N GLU A 207 -9.02 -13.79 -9.66
CA GLU A 207 -9.41 -14.06 -11.06
C GLU A 207 -8.58 -13.25 -12.07
N GLU A 208 -8.20 -12.02 -11.73
CA GLU A 208 -7.36 -11.15 -12.55
C GLU A 208 -5.85 -11.43 -12.41
N GLU A 209 -5.44 -12.44 -11.62
CA GLU A 209 -4.03 -12.77 -11.32
C GLU A 209 -3.20 -11.59 -10.78
N LYS A 210 -3.86 -10.68 -10.06
CA LYS A 210 -3.23 -9.47 -9.50
C LYS A 210 -2.67 -9.66 -8.10
N LEU A 211 -3.10 -10.71 -7.40
CA LEU A 211 -2.60 -11.03 -6.06
C LEU A 211 -1.41 -11.97 -6.11
N ARG A 212 -0.38 -11.63 -5.33
CA ARG A 212 0.77 -12.50 -5.11
C ARG A 212 0.45 -13.62 -4.13
N ARG A 213 1.21 -14.71 -4.26
CA ARG A 213 1.04 -15.95 -3.48
C ARG A 213 1.27 -15.75 -1.99
N ASP A 214 2.18 -14.85 -1.65
CA ASP A 214 2.58 -14.57 -0.27
C ASP A 214 1.42 -14.12 0.62
N LEU A 215 0.42 -13.49 0.02
CA LEU A 215 -0.80 -13.08 0.72
C LEU A 215 -1.54 -14.28 1.34
N PHE A 216 -1.48 -15.45 0.71
CA PHE A 216 -2.21 -16.65 1.13
C PHE A 216 -1.36 -17.60 1.98
N PHE A 217 -0.15 -17.19 2.37
CA PHE A 217 0.66 -17.99 3.27
C PHE A 217 0.05 -18.09 4.66
N LYS A 218 0.19 -19.26 5.28
CA LYS A 218 -0.44 -19.58 6.58
C LYS A 218 -0.11 -18.57 7.67
N LYS A 219 1.08 -17.98 7.64
CA LYS A 219 1.56 -17.00 8.63
C LYS A 219 1.23 -15.55 8.26
N SER A 220 0.64 -15.30 7.08
CA SER A 220 0.30 -13.94 6.65
C SER A 220 -0.78 -13.31 7.52
N THR A 221 -0.76 -11.98 7.63
CA THR A 221 -1.79 -11.23 8.38
C THR A 221 -3.19 -11.46 7.80
N PHE A 222 -3.32 -11.60 6.48
CA PHE A 222 -4.61 -11.84 5.83
C PHE A 222 -5.22 -13.19 6.20
N VAL A 223 -4.41 -14.26 6.15
CA VAL A 223 -4.87 -15.60 6.52
C VAL A 223 -5.24 -15.63 8.00
N LYS A 224 -4.39 -15.06 8.87
CA LYS A 224 -4.67 -14.93 10.31
C LYS A 224 -6.00 -14.19 10.57
N TRP A 225 -6.16 -13.01 9.98
CA TRP A 225 -7.40 -12.22 10.08
C TRP A 225 -8.63 -13.02 9.67
N ARG A 226 -8.56 -13.74 8.54
CA ARG A 226 -9.65 -14.61 8.09
C ARG A 226 -10.00 -15.68 9.11
N TRP A 227 -9.01 -16.31 9.75
CA TRP A 227 -9.25 -17.34 10.78
C TRP A 227 -9.84 -16.76 12.06
N GLU A 228 -9.64 -15.47 12.33
CA GLU A 228 -10.19 -14.75 13.47
C GLU A 228 -11.64 -14.28 13.27
N LEU A 229 -12.18 -14.31 12.04
CA LEU A 229 -13.58 -13.95 11.76
C LEU A 229 -14.59 -14.93 12.39
N PRO A 230 -15.84 -14.49 12.68
CA PRO A 230 -16.87 -15.36 13.24
C PRO A 230 -17.11 -16.62 12.39
N GLU A 231 -17.23 -17.77 13.04
CA GLU A 231 -17.43 -19.06 12.36
C GLU A 231 -18.62 -19.06 11.40
N ARG A 232 -19.74 -18.44 11.81
CA ARG A 232 -20.93 -18.29 10.96
C ARG A 232 -20.65 -17.57 9.63
N HIS A 233 -19.68 -16.65 9.62
CA HIS A 233 -19.25 -15.93 8.42
C HIS A 233 -18.27 -16.77 7.61
N ARG A 234 -17.24 -17.33 8.25
CA ARG A 234 -16.21 -18.13 7.57
C ARG A 234 -16.77 -19.31 6.77
N MET A 235 -17.87 -19.91 7.22
CA MET A 235 -18.55 -21.01 6.52
C MET A 235 -19.30 -20.59 5.25
N LYS A 236 -19.64 -19.30 5.13
CA LYS A 236 -20.38 -18.72 3.99
C LYS A 236 -19.54 -17.76 3.15
N SER A 237 -18.30 -17.50 3.59
CA SER A 237 -17.37 -16.56 2.98
C SER A 237 -16.94 -17.04 1.60
N GLY A 238 -16.97 -16.15 0.60
CA GLY A 238 -16.57 -16.47 -0.76
C GLY A 238 -15.08 -16.81 -0.88
N ILE A 239 -14.25 -16.27 0.02
CA ILE A 239 -12.81 -16.56 0.07
C ILE A 239 -12.47 -17.83 0.85
N ALA A 240 -13.47 -18.61 1.31
CA ALA A 240 -13.23 -19.83 2.08
C ALA A 240 -12.46 -20.90 1.28
N THR A 241 -12.64 -20.94 -0.04
CA THR A 241 -11.97 -21.89 -0.94
C THR A 241 -10.52 -21.49 -1.22
N LEU A 242 -10.16 -20.20 -1.09
CA LEU A 242 -8.82 -19.67 -1.39
C LEU A 242 -7.75 -20.18 -0.43
N MET A 243 -8.13 -20.61 0.76
CA MET A 243 -7.21 -21.06 1.81
C MET A 243 -7.45 -22.55 2.07
N GLY A 244 -6.59 -23.40 1.52
CA GLY A 244 -6.66 -24.85 1.66
C GLY A 244 -6.91 -25.28 3.11
N GLY A 245 -7.89 -26.15 3.33
CA GLY A 245 -8.16 -26.72 4.64
C GLY A 245 -6.93 -27.51 5.12
N LYS A 246 -6.32 -27.10 6.25
CA LYS A 246 -5.18 -27.79 6.91
C LYS A 246 -4.26 -28.55 5.94
N GLY A 247 -3.74 -27.87 4.91
CA GLY A 247 -2.81 -28.40 3.92
C GLY A 247 -2.02 -27.24 3.35
N ASN A 248 -0.71 -27.41 3.17
CA ASN A 248 0.27 -26.32 3.05
C ASN A 248 0.25 -25.54 1.72
N GLU A 249 -0.75 -25.70 0.85
CA GLU A 249 -0.78 -25.02 -0.45
C GLU A 249 -2.10 -24.29 -0.71
N PRO A 250 -2.06 -23.02 -1.17
CA PRO A 250 -3.24 -22.33 -1.66
C PRO A 250 -3.74 -23.01 -2.96
N ALA A 251 -5.04 -23.30 -3.02
CA ALA A 251 -5.65 -24.12 -4.08
C ALA A 251 -5.62 -23.50 -5.50
N PHE A 252 -5.11 -22.29 -5.65
CA PHE A 252 -5.24 -21.46 -6.86
C PHE A 252 -3.92 -21.25 -7.62
N PHE A 253 -2.81 -21.83 -7.15
CA PHE A 253 -1.48 -21.61 -7.73
C PHE A 253 -0.77 -22.89 -8.19
N SER A 254 -1.54 -23.97 -8.43
CA SER A 254 -1.07 -25.24 -9.01
C SER A 254 -1.17 -25.24 -10.53
#